data_AF-A0A0A9XRB8-F1
#
_entry.id   AF-A0A0A9XRB8-F1
#
_cell.length_a   1.000
_cell.length_b   1.000
_cell.length_c   1.000
_cell.angle_alpha   90.00
_cell.angle_beta   90.00
_cell.angle_gamma   90.00
#
_symmetry.space_group_name_H-M   'P 1'
#
loop_
_entity.id
_entity.type
_entity.pdbx_description
1 polymer ?
#
loop_
_entity_poly.entity_id
_entity_poly.type
_entity_poly.pdbx_seq_one_letter_code
_entity_poly.pdbx_strand_id
1 'polypeptide(L)'
;MSQQMERTYSRYEPKMEDIRPLSVLKLALVYVTTRAHAKLHEDSKLASMKYLNDQLKGIRQDLRVQNIVNNFTVQVYEQHARLALKMGELGEFNQCQASLRQFYINKNVDLRKCHVSEFFHYRLFYLYLSKQNDALSTELI
;
A
#
# COMPACT_ATOMS: atom_id res chain seq x y z
N MET A 1 -4.67 -11.26 -19.24
CA MET A 1 -4.29 -10.01 -18.53
C MET A 1 -5.49 -9.09 -18.51
N SER A 2 -5.95 -8.71 -17.31
CA SER A 2 -7.14 -7.88 -17.12
C SER A 2 -6.89 -6.41 -17.50
N GLN A 3 -7.94 -5.74 -18.00
CA GLN A 3 -7.97 -4.30 -18.29
C GLN A 3 -8.87 -3.51 -17.31
N GLN A 4 -9.37 -4.17 -16.25
CA GLN A 4 -10.28 -3.54 -15.29
C GLN A 4 -9.57 -2.43 -14.50
N MET A 5 -10.25 -1.30 -14.27
CA MET A 5 -9.71 -0.22 -13.44
C MET A 5 -9.95 -0.46 -11.95
N GLU A 6 -10.97 -1.25 -11.62
CA GLU A 6 -11.31 -1.64 -10.26
C GLU A 6 -11.18 -3.14 -10.11
N ARG A 7 -10.61 -3.58 -8.99
CA ARG A 7 -10.59 -4.98 -8.59
C ARG A 7 -10.39 -5.11 -7.09
N THR A 8 -11.30 -5.81 -6.45
CA THR A 8 -11.26 -6.17 -5.02
C THR A 8 -10.18 -7.22 -4.75
N TYR A 9 -9.61 -7.17 -3.55
CA TYR A 9 -8.66 -8.18 -3.08
C TYR A 9 -9.30 -9.57 -2.98
N SER A 10 -8.69 -10.56 -3.63
CA SER A 10 -9.08 -11.96 -3.46
C SER A 10 -8.30 -12.59 -2.31
N ARG A 11 -8.98 -13.34 -1.44
CA ARG A 11 -8.30 -14.18 -0.44
C ARG A 11 -7.68 -15.44 -1.05
N TYR A 12 -8.17 -15.83 -2.23
CA TYR A 12 -7.67 -16.97 -3.00
C TYR A 12 -6.63 -16.51 -4.01
N GLU A 13 -5.80 -17.44 -4.47
CA GLU A 13 -4.83 -17.17 -5.52
C GLU A 13 -5.57 -16.73 -6.79
N PRO A 14 -5.34 -15.49 -7.29
CA PRO A 14 -6.01 -14.99 -8.47
C PRO A 14 -5.50 -15.70 -9.73
N LYS A 15 -6.38 -15.86 -10.72
CA LYS A 15 -5.97 -16.43 -12.01
C LYS A 15 -5.18 -15.40 -12.81
N MET A 16 -4.37 -15.87 -13.76
CA MET A 16 -3.58 -14.99 -14.63
C MET A 16 -4.46 -14.02 -15.45
N GLU A 17 -5.69 -14.41 -15.78
CA GLU A 17 -6.67 -13.55 -16.45
C GLU A 17 -7.12 -12.37 -15.58
N ASP A 18 -7.15 -12.53 -14.26
CA ASP A 18 -7.56 -11.50 -13.30
C ASP A 18 -6.48 -10.43 -13.09
N ILE A 19 -5.21 -10.78 -13.30
CA ILE A 19 -4.06 -9.93 -13.03
C ILE A 19 -3.99 -8.78 -14.05
N ARG A 20 -3.94 -7.54 -13.53
CA ARG A 20 -3.75 -6.34 -14.34
C ARG A 20 -2.26 -6.08 -14.57
N PRO A 21 -1.81 -5.82 -15.81
CA PRO A 21 -0.42 -5.51 -16.08
C PRO A 21 -0.05 -4.12 -15.53
N LEU A 22 1.25 -3.85 -15.35
CA LEU A 22 1.75 -2.61 -14.74
C LEU A 22 1.21 -1.31 -15.38
N SER A 23 1.05 -1.28 -16.71
CA SER A 23 0.47 -0.13 -17.41
C SER A 23 -0.96 0.16 -16.96
N VAL A 24 -1.78 -0.89 -16.82
CA VAL A 24 -3.15 -0.79 -16.32
C VAL A 24 -3.17 -0.45 -14.84
N LEU A 25 -2.29 -1.02 -14.03
CA LEU A 25 -2.21 -0.71 -12.60
C LEU A 25 -1.94 0.77 -12.32
N LYS A 26 -1.10 1.42 -13.13
CA LYS A 26 -0.86 2.87 -13.04
C LYS A 26 -2.13 3.68 -13.31
N LEU A 27 -2.89 3.30 -14.34
CA LEU A 27 -4.18 3.94 -14.66
C LEU A 27 -5.22 3.66 -13.57
N ALA A 28 -5.29 2.42 -13.10
CA ALA A 28 -6.17 1.99 -12.03
C ALA A 28 -5.94 2.80 -10.74
N LEU A 29 -4.68 3.03 -10.34
CA LEU A 29 -4.39 3.82 -9.14
C LEU A 29 -4.96 5.25 -9.22
N VAL A 30 -4.82 5.90 -10.39
CA VAL A 30 -5.39 7.23 -10.63
C VAL A 30 -6.92 7.16 -10.56
N TYR A 31 -7.51 6.21 -11.28
CA TYR A 31 -8.96 6.03 -11.33
C TYR A 31 -9.56 5.80 -9.94
N VAL A 32 -9.03 4.86 -9.16
CA VAL A 32 -9.58 4.53 -7.82
C VAL A 32 -9.36 5.66 -6.82
N THR A 33 -8.29 6.44 -6.96
CA THR A 33 -8.09 7.64 -6.14
C THR A 33 -9.14 8.71 -6.45
N THR A 34 -9.41 8.96 -7.74
CA THR A 34 -10.47 9.88 -8.16
C THR A 34 -11.85 9.40 -7.72
N ARG A 35 -12.14 8.11 -7.85
CA ARG A 35 -13.41 7.51 -7.41
C ARG A 35 -13.57 7.57 -5.89
N ALA A 36 -12.50 7.34 -5.13
CA ALA A 36 -12.51 7.51 -3.68
C ALA A 36 -12.80 8.96 -3.27
N HIS A 37 -12.26 9.94 -4.00
CA HIS A 37 -12.57 11.35 -3.77
C HIS A 37 -14.05 11.67 -4.07
N ALA A 38 -14.61 11.16 -5.17
CA ALA A 38 -16.04 11.31 -5.46
C ALA A 38 -16.91 10.73 -4.31
N LYS A 39 -16.58 9.52 -3.82
CA LYS A 39 -17.28 8.88 -2.70
C LYS A 39 -17.20 9.66 -1.38
N LEU A 40 -16.18 10.49 -1.20
CA LEU A 40 -16.08 11.36 -0.03
C LEU A 40 -17.21 12.42 -0.01
N HIS A 41 -17.60 12.90 -1.19
CA HIS A 41 -18.65 13.92 -1.36
C HIS A 41 -20.05 13.30 -1.54
N GLU A 42 -20.14 12.16 -2.22
CA GLU A 42 -21.41 11.48 -2.51
C GLU A 42 -21.94 10.67 -1.31
N ASP A 43 -21.06 9.95 -0.59
CA ASP A 43 -21.45 8.99 0.44
C ASP A 43 -21.00 9.47 1.84
N SER A 44 -19.75 9.18 2.18
CA SER A 44 -19.14 9.53 3.47
C SER A 44 -17.64 9.30 3.42
N LYS A 45 -16.93 9.92 4.37
CA LYS A 45 -15.51 9.67 4.59
C LYS A 45 -15.20 8.19 4.83
N LEU A 46 -16.05 7.49 5.59
CA LEU A 46 -15.86 6.07 5.87
C LEU A 46 -16.02 5.21 4.61
N ALA A 47 -17.03 5.49 3.79
CA ALA A 47 -17.25 4.78 2.52
C ALA A 47 -16.08 5.01 1.55
N SER A 48 -15.61 6.25 1.43
CA SER A 48 -14.42 6.61 0.63
C SER A 48 -13.18 5.81 1.06
N MET A 49 -12.88 5.78 2.37
CA MET A 49 -11.71 5.07 2.89
C MET A 49 -11.83 3.55 2.74
N LYS A 50 -13.01 2.96 3.01
CA LYS A 50 -13.22 1.51 2.83
C LYS A 50 -13.04 1.09 1.37
N TYR A 51 -13.60 1.86 0.45
CA TYR A 51 -13.44 1.64 -0.99
C TYR A 51 -11.97 1.69 -1.39
N LEU A 52 -11.26 2.77 -1.05
CA LEU A 52 -9.86 2.92 -1.44
C LEU A 52 -8.98 1.83 -0.82
N ASN A 53 -9.24 1.44 0.41
CA ASN A 53 -8.52 0.36 1.09
C ASN A 53 -8.65 -0.97 0.35
N ASP A 54 -9.85 -1.34 -0.08
CA ASP A 54 -10.08 -2.55 -0.86
C ASP A 54 -9.37 -2.51 -2.22
N GLN A 55 -9.47 -1.38 -2.93
CA GLN A 55 -8.83 -1.23 -4.24
C GLN A 55 -7.30 -1.25 -4.16
N LEU A 56 -6.71 -0.62 -3.14
CA LEU A 56 -5.26 -0.66 -2.92
C LEU A 56 -4.78 -2.08 -2.58
N LYS A 57 -5.56 -2.87 -1.81
CA LYS A 57 -5.24 -4.29 -1.59
C LYS A 57 -5.22 -5.08 -2.90
N GLY A 58 -6.20 -4.86 -3.79
CA GLY A 58 -6.23 -5.48 -5.10
C GLY A 58 -5.02 -5.12 -5.97
N ILE A 59 -4.63 -3.84 -6.01
CA ILE A 59 -3.43 -3.39 -6.75
C ILE A 59 -2.16 -4.02 -6.17
N ARG A 60 -2.01 -4.06 -4.84
CA ARG A 60 -0.86 -4.71 -4.18
C ARG A 60 -0.80 -6.21 -4.47
N GLN A 61 -1.95 -6.90 -4.50
CA GLN A 61 -2.01 -8.30 -4.87
C GLN A 61 -1.49 -8.53 -6.30
N ASP A 62 -1.88 -7.70 -7.25
CA ASP A 62 -1.41 -7.80 -8.64
C ASP A 62 0.10 -7.59 -8.77
N LEU A 63 0.64 -6.60 -8.05
CA LEU A 63 2.08 -6.32 -8.03
C LEU A 63 2.86 -7.49 -7.41
N ARG A 64 2.33 -8.09 -6.34
CA ARG A 64 2.94 -9.25 -5.68
C ARG A 64 2.95 -10.48 -6.59
N VAL A 65 1.82 -10.80 -7.23
CA VAL A 65 1.73 -11.96 -8.14
C VAL A 65 2.66 -11.81 -9.33
N GLN A 66 2.84 -10.59 -9.84
CA GLN A 66 3.78 -10.29 -10.93
C GLN A 66 5.25 -10.12 -10.45
N ASN A 67 5.49 -10.15 -9.14
CA ASN A 67 6.80 -9.88 -8.53
C ASN A 67 7.42 -8.54 -8.97
N ILE A 68 6.61 -7.49 -9.08
CA ILE A 68 7.05 -6.16 -9.53
C ILE A 68 7.43 -5.30 -8.32
N VAL A 69 8.70 -4.92 -8.24
CA VAL A 69 9.22 -3.98 -7.25
C VAL A 69 9.94 -2.83 -7.95
N ASN A 70 9.33 -1.65 -7.88
CA ASN A 70 9.87 -0.38 -8.39
C ASN A 70 9.22 0.80 -7.63
N ASN A 71 9.50 2.05 -8.01
CA ASN A 71 8.93 3.22 -7.35
C ASN A 71 7.39 3.28 -7.36
N PHE A 72 6.72 2.71 -8.37
CA PHE A 72 5.25 2.64 -8.38
C PHE A 72 4.74 1.66 -7.31
N THR A 73 5.37 0.50 -7.15
CA THR A 73 5.06 -0.43 -6.06
C THR A 73 5.20 0.26 -4.70
N VAL A 74 6.31 0.99 -4.49
CA VAL A 74 6.54 1.75 -3.26
C VAL A 74 5.41 2.77 -3.04
N GLN A 75 5.07 3.58 -4.05
CA GLN A 75 4.00 4.56 -3.97
C GLN A 75 2.66 3.95 -3.54
N VAL A 76 2.25 2.81 -4.13
CA VAL A 76 1.00 2.12 -3.77
C VAL A 76 1.01 1.69 -2.30
N TYR A 77 2.13 1.12 -1.84
CA TYR A 77 2.25 0.65 -0.46
C TYR A 77 2.31 1.79 0.55
N GLU A 78 3.01 2.89 0.24
CA GLU A 78 3.04 4.08 1.09
C GLU A 78 1.65 4.72 1.19
N GLN A 79 0.93 4.86 0.08
CA GLN A 79 -0.44 5.37 0.08
C GLN A 79 -1.37 4.48 0.91
N HIS A 80 -1.26 3.15 0.77
CA HIS A 80 -2.11 2.22 1.51
C HIS A 80 -1.78 2.19 3.01
N ALA A 81 -0.51 2.26 3.38
CA ALA A 81 -0.10 2.33 4.78
C ALA A 81 -0.64 3.58 5.48
N ARG A 82 -0.58 4.76 4.82
CA ARG A 82 -1.18 5.99 5.35
C ARG A 82 -2.69 5.86 5.52
N LEU A 83 -3.37 5.22 4.57
CA LEU A 83 -4.80 4.96 4.67
C LEU A 83 -5.12 4.02 5.83
N ALA A 84 -4.35 2.96 6.01
CA ALA A 84 -4.49 2.03 7.13
C ALA A 84 -4.37 2.73 8.49
N LEU A 85 -3.37 3.63 8.64
CA LEU A 85 -3.25 4.46 9.84
C LEU A 85 -4.48 5.35 10.07
N LYS A 86 -5.00 6.00 9.02
CA LYS A 86 -6.22 6.82 9.11
C LYS A 86 -7.46 6.02 9.51
N MET A 87 -7.50 4.73 9.18
CA MET A 87 -8.59 3.82 9.52
C MET A 87 -8.40 3.10 10.85
N GLY A 88 -7.23 3.21 11.50
CA GLY A 88 -6.89 2.45 12.70
C GLY A 88 -6.54 0.98 12.46
N GLU A 89 -6.33 0.59 11.20
CA GLU A 89 -6.04 -0.80 10.78
C GLU A 89 -4.55 -1.13 10.94
N LEU A 90 -4.07 -1.20 12.19
CA LEU A 90 -2.64 -1.36 12.50
C LEU A 90 -2.02 -2.64 11.91
N GLY A 91 -2.79 -3.72 11.82
CA GLY A 91 -2.32 -4.95 11.18
C GLY A 91 -1.99 -4.76 9.70
N GLU A 92 -2.82 -4.00 8.97
CA GLU A 92 -2.60 -3.70 7.56
C GLU A 92 -1.41 -2.73 7.38
N PHE A 93 -1.32 -1.73 8.25
CA PHE A 93 -0.17 -0.82 8.29
C PHE A 93 1.14 -1.58 8.46
N ASN A 94 1.21 -2.51 9.42
CA ASN A 94 2.40 -3.32 9.68
C ASN A 94 2.80 -4.19 8.48
N GLN A 95 1.82 -4.78 7.78
CA GLN A 95 2.10 -5.54 6.55
C GLN A 95 2.69 -4.67 5.45
N CYS A 96 2.15 -3.46 5.27
CA CYS A 96 2.70 -2.49 4.32
C CYS A 96 4.11 -2.08 4.72
N GLN A 97 4.33 -1.77 6.00
CA GLN A 97 5.64 -1.34 6.51
C GLN A 97 6.72 -2.42 6.36
N ALA A 98 6.40 -3.68 6.65
CA ALA A 98 7.31 -4.79 6.46
C ALA A 98 7.73 -4.94 4.98
N SER A 99 6.78 -4.75 4.06
CA SER A 99 7.06 -4.78 2.62
C SER A 99 7.89 -3.58 2.18
N LEU A 100 7.57 -2.37 2.65
CA LEU A 100 8.30 -1.15 2.32
C LEU A 100 9.78 -1.22 2.73
N ARG A 101 10.09 -1.80 3.91
CA ARG A 101 11.50 -2.04 4.31
C ARG A 101 12.27 -2.84 3.27
N GLN A 102 11.66 -3.90 2.72
CA GLN A 102 12.27 -4.71 1.67
C GLN A 102 12.36 -3.97 0.33
N PHE A 103 11.39 -3.11 0.02
CA PHE A 103 11.38 -2.36 -1.23
C PHE A 103 12.42 -1.24 -1.24
N TYR A 104 12.68 -0.58 -0.11
CA TYR A 104 13.67 0.51 -0.03
C TYR A 104 15.11 0.04 -0.27
N ILE A 105 15.43 -1.24 -0.05
CA ILE A 105 16.75 -1.80 -0.36
C ILE A 105 16.84 -2.39 -1.78
N ASN A 106 15.76 -2.35 -2.55
CA ASN A 106 15.73 -2.90 -3.90
C ASN A 106 16.40 -1.95 -4.90
N LYS A 107 17.33 -2.47 -5.72
CA LYS A 107 18.07 -1.71 -6.73
C LYS A 107 17.20 -1.01 -7.79
N ASN A 108 15.96 -1.47 -8.00
CA ASN A 108 15.03 -0.89 -8.96
C ASN A 108 14.23 0.29 -8.38
N VAL A 109 14.51 0.69 -7.14
CA VAL A 109 13.82 1.77 -6.42
C VAL A 109 14.76 2.95 -6.25
N ASP A 110 14.40 4.09 -6.85
CA ASP A 110 15.07 5.36 -6.57
C ASP A 110 14.54 5.97 -5.27
N LEU A 111 15.33 5.91 -4.20
CA LEU A 111 14.95 6.40 -2.87
C LEU A 111 14.56 7.88 -2.84
N ARG A 112 15.04 8.69 -3.80
CA ARG A 112 14.70 10.13 -3.89
C ARG A 112 13.23 10.36 -4.23
N LYS A 113 12.52 9.33 -4.69
CA LYS A 113 11.08 9.38 -5.01
C LYS A 113 10.21 8.71 -3.93
N CYS A 114 10.81 8.36 -2.79
CA CYS A 114 10.18 7.60 -1.72
C CYS A 114 10.12 8.42 -0.43
N HIS A 115 9.23 8.03 0.48
CA HIS A 115 9.03 8.68 1.76
C HIS A 115 9.72 7.89 2.90
N VAL A 116 10.96 7.45 2.67
CA VAL A 116 11.71 6.57 3.58
C VAL A 116 11.73 7.11 5.00
N SER A 117 12.07 8.40 5.15
CA SER A 117 12.14 9.06 6.47
C SER A 117 10.80 9.06 7.18
N GLU A 118 9.69 9.39 6.49
CA GLU A 118 8.35 9.36 7.08
C GLU A 118 8.00 7.96 7.61
N PHE A 119 8.25 6.92 6.81
CA PHE A 119 7.94 5.55 7.17
C PHE A 119 8.84 5.00 8.28
N PHE A 120 10.08 5.49 8.38
CA PHE A 120 10.96 5.24 9.50
C PHE A 120 10.41 5.87 10.80
N HIS A 121 9.94 7.12 10.75
CA HIS A 121 9.29 7.73 11.92
C HIS A 121 8.05 6.95 12.37
N TYR A 122 7.18 6.54 11.42
CA TYR A 122 6.02 5.72 11.76
C TYR A 122 6.40 4.38 12.41
N ARG A 123 7.54 3.79 12.00
CA ARG A 123 8.10 2.58 12.64
C ARG A 123 8.48 2.82 14.08
N LEU A 124 9.24 3.88 14.34
CA LEU A 124 9.69 4.23 15.69
C LEU A 124 8.48 4.49 16.61
N PHE A 125 7.51 5.29 16.14
CA PHE A 125 6.29 5.54 16.92
C PHE A 125 5.49 4.26 17.19
N TYR A 126 5.33 3.40 16.18
CA TYR A 126 4.64 2.12 16.36
C TYR A 126 5.32 1.23 17.40
N LEU A 127 6.65 1.09 17.32
CA LEU A 127 7.44 0.29 18.26
C LEU A 127 7.36 0.82 19.70
N TYR A 128 7.50 2.14 19.84
CA TYR A 128 7.40 2.83 21.12
C TYR A 128 6.02 2.62 21.76
N LEU A 129 4.95 2.89 21.02
CA LEU A 129 3.57 2.71 21.51
C LEU A 129 3.25 1.25 21.81
N SER A 130 3.82 0.32 21.05
CA SER A 130 3.67 -1.12 21.27
C SER A 130 4.57 -1.68 22.37
N LYS A 131 5.38 -0.83 23.03
CA LYS A 131 6.36 -1.20 24.07
C LYS A 131 7.35 -2.28 23.62
N GLN A 132 7.69 -2.30 22.33
CA GLN A 132 8.64 -3.25 21.74
C GLN A 132 10.07 -2.68 21.85
N ASN A 133 10.57 -2.55 23.07
CA ASN A 133 11.83 -1.86 23.37
C ASN A 133 13.05 -2.51 22.68
N ASP A 134 13.09 -3.85 22.59
CA ASP A 134 14.20 -4.58 21.95
C ASP A 134 14.27 -4.33 20.43
N ALA A 135 13.10 -4.28 19.78
CA ALA A 135 13.03 -3.96 18.36
C ALA A 135 13.31 -2.47 18.11
N LEU A 136 12.92 -1.59 19.04
CA LEU A 136 13.21 -0.16 18.96
C LEU A 136 14.70 0.13 19.06
N SER A 137 15.39 -0.49 20.01
CA SER A 137 16.84 -0.33 20.17
C SER A 137 17.60 -0.79 18.92
N THR A 138 17.16 -1.89 18.30
CA THR A 138 17.76 -2.41 17.06
C THR A 138 17.62 -1.46 15.86
N GLU A 139 16.55 -0.66 15.80
CA GLU A 139 16.31 0.26 14.67
C GLU A 139 17.08 1.59 14.80
N LEU A 140 17.67 1.87 15.96
CA LEU A 140 18.40 3.12 16.26
C LEU A 140 19.93 2.98 16.15
N ILE A 141 20.44 1.76 15.92
CA ILE A 141 21.86 1.43 15.78
C ILE A 141 22.18 1.27 14.29
#